data_AF-A0A7Y6PYB8-F1
#
_entry.id   AF-A0A7Y6PYB8-F1
#
_cell.length_a   1.000
_cell.length_b   1.000
_cell.length_c   1.000
_cell.angle_alpha   90.00
_cell.angle_beta   90.00
_cell.angle_gamma   90.00
#
_symmetry.space_group_name_H-M   'P 1'
#
loop_
_entity.id
_entity.type
_entity.pdbx_description
1 polymer ?
#
loop_
_entity_poly.entity_id
_entity_poly.type
_entity_poly.pdbx_seq_one_letter_code
_entity_poly.pdbx_strand_id
1 'polypeptide(L)'
;MVTDDSLHGRAVLTNDGVRVGELEHLLIEPGRLQVAGVQVRVPKDVADQLGIPHGLLRGTSVEVPIEQVRSIGDAVLLSVDQDALRRTKSSPTEPSTPGV
;
A
#
# COMPACT_ATOMS: atom_id res chain seq x y z
N MET A 1 4.46 -2.42 -23.48
CA MET A 1 3.44 -1.37 -23.27
C MET A 1 2.40 -1.95 -22.34
N VAL A 2 2.04 -1.24 -21.28
CA VAL A 2 1.10 -1.72 -20.25
C VAL A 2 -0.14 -0.85 -20.31
N THR A 3 -1.32 -1.46 -20.38
CA THR A 3 -2.63 -0.78 -20.38
C THR A 3 -3.33 -0.97 -19.04
N ASP A 4 -4.24 -0.06 -18.68
CA ASP A 4 -5.00 -0.10 -17.43
C ASP A 4 -5.75 -1.43 -17.22
N ASP A 5 -6.47 -1.91 -18.24
CA ASP A 5 -7.12 -3.23 -18.23
C ASP A 5 -6.16 -4.39 -17.94
N SER A 6 -4.90 -4.26 -18.34
CA SER A 6 -3.90 -5.32 -18.10
C SER A 6 -3.40 -5.35 -16.66
N LEU A 7 -3.67 -4.30 -15.88
CA LEU A 7 -3.14 -4.10 -14.53
C LEU A 7 -4.08 -4.57 -13.43
N HIS A 8 -5.39 -4.44 -13.64
CA HIS A 8 -6.38 -4.91 -12.68
C HIS A 8 -6.21 -6.42 -12.37
N GLY A 9 -6.34 -6.77 -11.10
CA GLY A 9 -6.19 -8.15 -10.61
C GLY A 9 -4.75 -8.65 -10.51
N ARG A 10 -3.74 -7.85 -10.88
CA ARG A 10 -2.34 -8.24 -10.74
C ARG A 10 -1.93 -8.38 -9.28
N ALA A 11 -1.11 -9.38 -9.01
CA ALA A 11 -0.55 -9.58 -7.67
C ALA A 11 0.29 -8.37 -7.27
N VAL A 12 0.05 -7.87 -6.05
CA VAL A 12 0.88 -6.85 -5.42
C VAL A 12 1.80 -7.55 -4.43
N LEU A 13 3.10 -7.36 -4.62
CA LEU A 13 4.16 -8.00 -3.85
C LEU A 13 4.96 -6.96 -3.08
N THR A 14 5.40 -7.28 -1.88
CA THR A 14 6.44 -6.52 -1.18
C THR A 14 7.82 -6.74 -1.82
N ASN A 15 8.80 -5.93 -1.44
CA ASN A 15 10.16 -6.03 -1.95
C ASN A 15 10.84 -7.38 -1.64
N ASP A 16 10.42 -8.05 -0.57
CA ASP A 16 10.82 -9.41 -0.18
C ASP A 16 10.02 -10.53 -0.89
N GLY A 17 9.12 -10.18 -1.80
CA GLY A 17 8.37 -11.12 -2.64
C GLY A 17 7.09 -11.67 -2.00
N VAL A 18 6.65 -11.12 -0.86
CA VAL A 18 5.43 -11.56 -0.18
C VAL A 18 4.21 -10.95 -0.85
N ARG A 19 3.20 -11.78 -1.15
CA ARG A 19 1.94 -11.30 -1.74
C ARG A 19 1.09 -10.58 -0.70
N VAL A 20 0.81 -9.30 -0.97
CA VAL A 20 -0.03 -8.42 -0.14
C VAL A 20 -1.49 -8.49 -0.59
N GLY A 21 -1.73 -8.60 -1.90
CA GLY A 21 -3.08 -8.50 -2.43
C GLY A 21 -3.10 -8.41 -3.95
N GLU A 22 -4.12 -7.73 -4.44
CA GLU A 22 -4.37 -7.54 -5.88
C GLU A 22 -4.61 -6.07 -6.20
N LEU A 23 -4.10 -5.62 -7.34
CA LEU A 23 -4.34 -4.27 -7.82
C LEU A 23 -5.81 -4.12 -8.21
N GLU A 24 -6.49 -3.13 -7.65
CA GLU A 24 -7.89 -2.84 -7.94
C GLU A 24 -8.00 -1.67 -8.92
N HIS A 25 -7.33 -0.55 -8.63
CA HIS A 25 -7.41 0.68 -9.43
C HIS A 25 -6.07 1.42 -9.49
N LEU A 26 -5.86 2.19 -10.55
CA LEU A 26 -4.87 3.27 -10.59
C LEU A 26 -5.49 4.57 -10.07
N LEU A 27 -4.76 5.27 -9.22
CA LEU A 27 -5.15 6.59 -8.74
C LEU A 27 -4.47 7.64 -9.61
N ILE A 28 -5.26 8.48 -10.25
CA ILE A 28 -4.76 9.53 -11.15
C ILE A 28 -4.99 10.89 -10.50
N GLU A 29 -3.95 11.74 -10.47
CA GLU A 29 -4.07 13.11 -10.01
C GLU A 29 -4.88 13.93 -11.03
N PRO A 30 -6.06 14.46 -10.66
CA PRO A 30 -6.88 15.24 -11.57
C PRO A 30 -6.14 16.54 -11.96
N GLY A 31 -6.18 16.87 -13.25
CA GLY A 31 -5.52 18.06 -13.80
C GLY A 31 -4.06 17.88 -14.22
N ARG A 32 -3.39 16.78 -13.84
CA ARG A 32 -2.03 16.45 -14.29
C ARG A 32 -1.93 15.18 -15.13
N LEU A 33 -2.99 14.36 -15.16
CA LEU A 33 -3.02 13.07 -15.85
C LEU A 33 -1.79 12.21 -15.52
N GLN A 34 -1.40 12.22 -14.24
CA GLN A 34 -0.27 11.48 -13.71
C GLN A 34 -0.78 10.46 -12.71
N VAL A 35 -0.20 9.27 -12.73
CA VAL A 35 -0.48 8.23 -11.73
C VAL A 35 0.08 8.70 -10.39
N ALA A 36 -0.80 8.95 -9.44
CA ALA A 36 -0.48 9.34 -8.07
C ALA A 36 -0.26 8.11 -7.17
N GLY A 37 -0.83 6.97 -7.55
CA GLY A 37 -0.69 5.74 -6.77
C GLY A 37 -1.57 4.62 -7.28
N VAL A 38 -1.73 3.61 -6.44
CA VAL A 38 -2.49 2.41 -6.71
C VAL A 38 -3.38 2.04 -5.54
N GLN A 39 -4.58 1.54 -5.84
CA GLN A 39 -5.46 0.92 -4.86
C GLN A 39 -5.26 -0.59 -4.90
N VAL A 40 -5.00 -1.17 -3.73
CA VAL A 40 -4.69 -2.59 -3.55
C VAL A 40 -5.75 -3.22 -2.67
N ARG A 41 -6.42 -4.24 -3.18
CA ARG A 41 -7.31 -5.09 -2.37
C ARG A 41 -6.48 -6.07 -1.56
N VAL A 42 -6.56 -5.97 -0.24
CA VAL A 42 -5.80 -6.77 0.72
C VAL A 42 -6.75 -7.72 1.44
N PRO A 43 -6.61 -9.06 1.27
CA PRO A 43 -7.42 -10.03 2.00
C PRO A 43 -7.34 -9.82 3.52
N LYS A 44 -8.44 -10.09 4.23
CA LYS A 44 -8.54 -9.84 5.67
C LYS A 44 -7.41 -10.50 6.47
N ASP A 45 -7.08 -11.75 6.16
CA ASP A 45 -5.99 -12.48 6.83
C ASP A 45 -4.63 -11.82 6.65
N VAL A 46 -4.40 -11.18 5.49
CA VAL A 46 -3.16 -10.45 5.19
C VAL A 46 -3.16 -9.08 5.85
N ALA A 47 -4.31 -8.38 5.86
CA ALA A 47 -4.47 -7.11 6.54
C ALA A 47 -4.22 -7.22 8.06
N ASP A 48 -4.74 -8.28 8.68
CA ASP A 48 -4.53 -8.59 10.10
C ASP A 48 -3.03 -8.85 10.40
N GLN A 49 -2.33 -9.57 9.51
CA GLN A 49 -0.90 -9.84 9.63
C GLN A 49 -0.02 -8.59 9.42
N LEU A 50 -0.43 -7.71 8.51
CA LEU A 50 0.26 -6.44 8.23
C LEU A 50 -0.05 -5.39 9.29
N GLY A 51 -1.12 -5.58 10.07
CA GLY A 51 -1.48 -4.69 11.16
C GLY A 51 -1.94 -3.30 10.70
N ILE A 52 -2.48 -3.20 9.48
CA ILE A 52 -3.00 -1.95 8.93
C ILE A 52 -4.22 -1.53 9.76
N PRO A 53 -4.24 -0.32 10.34
CA PRO A 53 -5.36 0.10 11.16
C PRO A 53 -6.64 0.11 10.34
N HIS A 54 -7.70 -0.49 10.88
CA HIS A 54 -9.00 -0.65 10.22
C HIS A 54 -9.60 0.69 9.74
N GLY A 55 -9.15 1.82 10.29
CA GLY A 55 -9.54 3.17 9.88
C GLY A 55 -8.94 3.66 8.55
N LEU A 56 -7.84 3.05 8.07
CA LEU A 56 -7.26 3.31 6.74
C LEU A 56 -7.84 2.40 5.65
N LEU A 57 -8.56 1.35 6.04
CA LEU A 57 -9.15 0.36 5.13
C LEU A 57 -10.59 0.77 4.82
N ARG A 58 -10.83 1.47 3.70
CA ARG A 58 -12.18 1.59 3.17
C ARG A 58 -12.55 0.28 2.47
N GLY A 59 -13.01 -0.68 3.27
CA GLY A 59 -13.46 -1.98 2.79
C GLY A 59 -12.31 -2.75 2.13
N THR A 60 -11.45 -3.39 2.91
CA THR A 60 -10.49 -4.40 2.39
C THR A 60 -9.47 -3.88 1.36
N SER A 61 -9.42 -2.58 1.09
CA SER A 61 -8.49 -1.97 0.13
C SER A 61 -7.62 -0.89 0.77
N VAL A 62 -6.38 -0.80 0.31
CA VAL A 62 -5.32 0.10 0.79
C VAL A 62 -4.84 0.94 -0.40
N GLU A 63 -4.67 2.23 -0.18
CA GLU A 63 -4.02 3.11 -1.15
C GLU A 63 -2.50 3.12 -0.91
N VAL A 64 -1.75 2.90 -1.99
CA VAL A 64 -0.28 2.92 -1.98
C VAL A 64 0.18 4.03 -2.93
N PRO A 65 0.93 5.02 -2.43
CA PRO A 65 1.37 6.14 -3.25
C PRO A 65 2.49 5.69 -4.20
N ILE A 66 2.61 6.33 -5.37
CA ILE A 66 3.47 5.86 -6.46
C ILE A 66 4.96 5.79 -6.07
N GLU A 67 5.41 6.58 -5.10
CA GLU A 67 6.79 6.57 -4.58
C GLU A 67 7.12 5.27 -3.85
N GLN A 68 6.10 4.56 -3.34
CA GLN A 68 6.24 3.25 -2.72
C GLN A 68 6.09 2.11 -3.72
N VAL A 69 5.89 2.39 -5.01
CA VAL A 69 5.85 1.39 -6.08
C VAL A 69 7.20 1.37 -6.78
N ARG A 70 7.88 0.22 -6.72
CA ARG A 70 9.18 0.01 -7.38
C ARG A 70 9.00 -0.29 -8.87
N SER A 71 8.02 -1.13 -9.21
CA SER A 71 7.84 -1.60 -10.59
C SER A 71 6.39 -2.02 -10.86
N ILE A 72 5.98 -1.85 -12.12
CA ILE A 72 4.69 -2.28 -12.65
C ILE A 72 4.89 -3.03 -13.97
N GLY A 73 4.60 -4.32 -13.97
CA GLY A 73 4.68 -5.22 -15.14
C GLY A 73 4.51 -6.64 -14.60
N ASP A 74 3.71 -7.55 -15.15
CA ASP A 74 3.29 -8.86 -14.57
C ASP A 74 2.75 -8.88 -13.11
N ALA A 75 3.50 -8.34 -12.14
CA ALA A 75 3.10 -8.01 -10.78
C ALA A 75 3.40 -6.52 -10.47
N VAL A 76 2.77 -6.00 -9.42
CA VAL A 76 3.11 -4.70 -8.85
C VAL A 76 4.05 -4.94 -7.68
N LEU A 77 5.27 -4.40 -7.76
CA LEU A 77 6.27 -4.57 -6.72
C LEU A 77 6.36 -3.30 -5.89
N LEU A 78 6.13 -3.43 -4.58
CA LEU A 78 6.29 -2.33 -3.64
C LEU A 78 7.76 -2.18 -3.24
N SER A 79 8.16 -0.95 -2.95
CA SER A 79 9.50 -0.59 -2.46
C SER A 79 9.68 -0.92 -0.98
N VAL A 80 8.59 -1.25 -0.27
CA VAL A 80 8.59 -1.55 1.17
C VAL A 80 8.72 -3.05 1.42
N ASP A 81 9.52 -3.40 2.42
CA ASP A 81 9.54 -4.75 3.00
C ASP A 81 8.36 -4.91 3.98
N GLN A 82 7.95 -6.16 4.23
CA GLN A 82 6.84 -6.45 5.15
C GLN A 82 7.00 -5.81 6.54
N ASP A 83 8.23 -5.71 7.05
CA ASP A 83 8.53 -5.12 8.36
C ASP A 83 8.31 -3.60 8.41
N ALA A 84 8.44 -2.90 7.29
CA ALA A 84 8.19 -1.46 7.22
C ALA A 84 6.69 -1.16 7.30
N LEU A 85 5.85 -2.02 6.73
CA LEU A 85 4.39 -1.94 6.84
C LEU A 85 3.90 -2.17 8.28
N ARG A 86 4.61 -3.01 9.06
CA ARG A 86 4.32 -3.22 10.49
C ARG A 86 4.75 -2.05 11.38
N ARG A 87 5.78 -1.28 10.97
CA ARG A 87 6.41 -0.22 11.80
C ARG A 87 5.66 1.11 11.82
N THR A 88 4.70 1.35 10.91
CA THR A 88 3.79 2.52 10.99
C THR A 88 2.88 2.49 12.23
N LYS A 89 2.91 1.41 13.03
CA LYS A 89 2.36 1.35 14.39
C LYS A 89 3.14 2.13 15.45
N SER A 90 4.29 2.73 15.11
CA SER A 90 5.15 3.42 16.07
C SER A 90 5.57 4.80 15.58
N SER A 91 4.64 5.75 15.61
CA SER A 91 4.99 7.15 15.88
C SER A 91 4.60 7.49 17.34
N PRO A 92 5.35 8.38 17.98
CA PRO A 92 5.83 8.21 19.36
C PRO A 92 4.81 8.71 20.38
N THR A 93 4.62 7.95 21.47
CA THR A 93 4.20 8.59 22.73
C THR A 93 5.38 9.43 23.19
N GLU A 94 5.36 10.70 22.83
CA GLU A 94 6.16 11.74 23.46
C GLU A 94 5.69 11.82 24.93
N PRO A 95 6.51 11.45 25.92
CA PRO A 95 6.15 11.71 27.30
C PRO A 95 6.23 13.22 27.51
N SER A 96 5.08 13.88 27.41
CA SER A 96 4.88 15.23 27.94
C SER A 96 5.37 15.23 29.38
N THR A 97 6.49 15.90 29.61
CA THR A 97 7.01 16.15 30.95
C THR A 97 6.05 17.14 31.62
N PRO A 98 5.37 16.79 32.72
CA PRO A 98 4.76 17.79 33.57
C PRO A 98 5.86 18.39 34.44
N GLY A 99 6.00 19.71 34.38
CA GLY A 99 7.08 20.44 35.02
C GLY A 99 7.12 20.32 36.54
N VAL A 100 8.31 20.64 37.07
CA VAL A 100 8.55 21.31 38.35
C VAL A 100 9.82 22.14 38.22
#